data_AF-A0A9P4Q983-F1
#
_entry.id   AF-A0A9P4Q983-F1
#
_cell.length_a   1.000
_cell.length_b   1.000
_cell.length_c   1.000
_cell.angle_alpha   90.00
_cell.angle_beta   90.00
_cell.angle_gamma   90.00
#
_symmetry.space_group_name_H-M   'P 1'
#
loop_
_entity.id
_entity.type
_entity.pdbx_description
1 polymer ?
#
loop_
_entity_poly.entity_id
_entity_poly.type
_entity_poly.pdbx_seq_one_letter_code
_entity_poly.pdbx_strand_id
1 'polypeptide(L)'
;MDSLTPAEQRELQGRMERKQMKDFMNMYSNLVQRCFNDCVNDFTSKSLLGKEEGCVMKCVDKFLKSSERLGERFQEQNAQMAQQGGMMR
;
A
#
# COMPACT_ATOMS: atom_id res chain seq x y z
N MET A 1 -19.42 21.25 6.49
CA MET A 1 -18.82 20.64 5.29
C MET A 1 -19.74 21.00 4.14
N ASP A 2 -19.37 22.04 3.39
CA ASP A 2 -20.17 22.50 2.25
C ASP A 2 -20.29 21.36 1.23
N SER A 3 -21.53 21.04 0.85
CA SER A 3 -21.82 19.97 -0.10
C SER A 3 -21.25 20.34 -1.46
N LEU A 4 -20.36 19.48 -1.98
CA LEU A 4 -19.79 19.61 -3.32
C LEU A 4 -20.91 19.65 -4.37
N THR A 5 -20.74 20.48 -5.40
CA THR A 5 -21.62 20.47 -6.56
C THR A 5 -21.44 19.17 -7.36
N PRO A 6 -22.45 18.75 -8.15
CA PRO A 6 -22.33 17.55 -8.99
C PRO A 6 -21.16 17.60 -9.98
N ALA A 7 -20.74 18.79 -10.41
CA ALA A 7 -19.58 18.97 -11.28
C ALA A 7 -18.26 18.70 -10.53
N GLU A 8 -18.12 19.23 -9.32
CA GLU A 8 -16.96 19.01 -8.45
C GLU A 8 -16.86 17.54 -8.01
N GLN A 9 -18.00 16.88 -7.78
CA GLN A 9 -18.01 15.47 -7.40
C GLN A 9 -17.47 14.56 -8.52
N ARG A 10 -17.82 14.85 -9.79
CA ARG A 10 -17.25 14.14 -10.95
C ARG A 10 -15.76 14.38 -11.12
N GLU A 11 -15.31 15.63 -10.94
CA GLU A 11 -13.89 15.95 -11.00
C GLU A 11 -13.10 15.26 -9.88
N LEU A 12 -13.64 15.28 -8.67
CA LEU A 12 -13.06 14.61 -7.51
C LEU A 12 -12.92 13.11 -7.77
N GLN A 13 -13.95 12.47 -8.33
CA GLN A 13 -13.90 11.05 -8.66
C GLN A 13 -12.79 10.72 -9.66
N GLY A 14 -12.66 11.51 -10.73
CA GLY A 14 -11.56 11.35 -11.69
C GLY A 14 -10.17 11.61 -11.08
N ARG A 15 -10.06 12.54 -10.12
CA ARG A 15 -8.81 12.76 -9.36
C ARG A 15 -8.50 11.58 -8.43
N MET A 16 -9.51 10.99 -7.78
CA MET A 16 -9.34 9.83 -6.93
C MET A 16 -8.86 8.61 -7.72
N GLU A 17 -9.43 8.33 -8.89
CA GLU A 17 -8.99 7.21 -9.74
C GLU A 17 -7.52 7.34 -10.15
N ARG A 18 -7.10 8.54 -10.61
CA ARG A 18 -5.70 8.82 -10.94
C ARG A 18 -4.78 8.64 -9.74
N LYS A 19 -5.24 9.06 -8.56
CA LYS A 19 -4.50 8.88 -7.31
C LYS A 19 -4.34 7.40 -6.96
N GLN A 20 -5.38 6.59 -7.06
CA GLN A 20 -5.29 5.15 -6.81
C GLN A 20 -4.24 4.47 -7.71
N MET A 21 -4.20 4.80 -9.01
CA MET A 21 -3.16 4.27 -9.91
C MET A 21 -1.76 4.70 -9.48
N LYS A 22 -1.58 5.97 -9.13
CA LYS A 22 -0.27 6.48 -8.67
C LYS A 22 0.18 5.80 -7.38
N ASP A 23 -0.73 5.64 -6.42
CA ASP A 23 -0.46 5.01 -5.14
C ASP A 23 -0.11 3.53 -5.32
N PHE A 24 -0.80 2.83 -6.23
CA PHE A 24 -0.46 1.46 -6.60
C PHE A 24 0.94 1.34 -7.22
N MET A 25 1.31 2.24 -8.14
CA MET A 25 2.65 2.21 -8.76
C MET A 25 3.76 2.48 -7.74
N ASN A 26 3.52 3.40 -6.80
CA ASN A 26 4.44 3.64 -5.69
C ASN A 26 4.60 2.41 -4.79
N MET A 27 3.49 1.76 -4.42
CA MET A 27 3.51 0.52 -3.66
C MET A 27 4.32 -0.56 -4.39
N TYR A 28 4.07 -0.76 -5.68
CA TYR A 28 4.78 -1.73 -6.50
C TYR A 28 6.29 -1.46 -6.53
N SER A 29 6.69 -0.21 -6.80
CA SER A 29 8.11 0.16 -6.83
C SER A 29 8.81 -0.07 -5.49
N ASN A 30 8.17 0.32 -4.39
CA ASN A 30 8.70 0.11 -3.04
C ASN A 30 8.82 -1.39 -2.70
N LEU A 31 7.83 -2.19 -3.11
CA LEU A 31 7.85 -3.64 -2.90
C LEU A 31 9.01 -4.30 -3.66
N VAL A 32 9.18 -3.94 -4.93
CA VAL A 32 10.28 -4.44 -5.77
C VAL A 32 11.63 -4.09 -5.13
N GLN A 33 11.85 -2.83 -4.74
CA GLN A 33 13.09 -2.41 -4.09
C GLN A 33 13.34 -3.15 -2.78
N ARG A 34 12.30 -3.33 -1.96
CA ARG A 34 12.41 -4.04 -0.68
C ARG A 34 12.81 -5.50 -0.88
N CYS A 35 12.09 -6.23 -1.72
CA CYS A 35 12.40 -7.64 -1.93
C CYS A 35 13.73 -7.85 -2.63
N PHE A 36 14.14 -6.93 -3.50
CA PHE A 36 15.50 -6.94 -4.06
C PHE A 36 16.55 -6.80 -2.95
N ASN A 37 16.45 -5.76 -2.12
CA ASN A 37 17.42 -5.50 -1.04
C ASN A 37 17.47 -6.63 0.01
N ASP A 38 16.33 -7.25 0.32
CA ASP A 38 16.23 -8.28 1.36
C ASP A 38 16.65 -9.67 0.85
N CYS A 39 16.43 -9.98 -0.43
CA CYS A 39 16.57 -11.34 -0.96
C CYS A 39 17.68 -11.54 -1.99
N VAL A 40 18.07 -10.51 -2.74
CA VAL A 40 19.09 -10.62 -3.79
C VAL A 40 20.43 -10.20 -3.22
N ASN A 41 21.24 -11.20 -2.87
CA ASN A 41 22.50 -10.98 -2.17
C ASN A 41 23.69 -11.71 -2.82
N ASP A 42 23.45 -12.54 -3.83
CA ASP A 42 24.50 -13.16 -4.64
C ASP A 42 24.59 -12.46 -6.00
N PHE A 43 25.76 -11.88 -6.28
CA PHE A 43 26.03 -11.15 -7.51
C PHE A 43 27.02 -11.87 -8.43
N THR A 44 27.15 -13.19 -8.29
CA THR A 44 28.02 -14.03 -9.14
C THR A 44 27.35 -14.45 -10.46
N SER A 45 26.02 -14.32 -10.56
CA SER A 45 25.22 -14.62 -11.76
C SER A 45 24.37 -13.42 -12.19
N LYS A 46 23.94 -13.42 -13.46
CA LYS A 46 22.94 -12.48 -13.99
C LYS A 46 21.51 -12.94 -13.78
N SER A 47 21.31 -14.20 -13.38
CA SER A 47 20.01 -14.80 -13.09
C SER A 47 19.85 -14.99 -11.59
N LEU A 48 18.61 -14.89 -11.11
CA LEU A 48 18.30 -15.25 -9.72
C LEU A 48 18.61 -16.72 -9.47
N LEU A 49 19.16 -17.00 -8.29
CA LEU A 49 19.32 -18.36 -7.81
C LEU A 49 18.00 -18.86 -7.23
N GLY A 50 17.76 -20.19 -7.24
CA GLY A 50 16.50 -20.75 -6.72
C GLY A 50 16.22 -20.39 -5.24
N LYS A 51 17.25 -20.12 -4.44
CA LYS A 51 17.07 -19.60 -3.06
C LYS A 51 16.55 -18.16 -3.05
N GLU A 52 17.05 -17.30 -3.93
CA GLU A 52 16.62 -15.90 -4.06
C GLU A 52 15.20 -15.83 -4.61
N GLU A 53 14.86 -16.64 -5.62
CA GLU A 53 13.48 -16.76 -6.14
C GLU A 53 12.50 -17.15 -5.02
N GLY A 54 12.84 -18.18 -4.24
CA GLY A 54 12.03 -18.60 -3.11
C GLY A 54 11.90 -17.53 -2.01
N CYS A 55 12.94 -16.72 -1.80
CA CYS A 55 12.90 -15.58 -0.88
C CYS A 55 11.98 -14.47 -1.40
N VAL A 56 12.13 -14.06 -2.66
CA VAL A 56 11.32 -13.00 -3.29
C VAL A 56 9.84 -13.35 -3.25
N MET A 57 9.47 -14.59 -3.55
CA MET A 57 8.06 -15.04 -3.48
C MET A 57 7.49 -14.92 -2.06
N LYS A 58 8.26 -15.30 -1.03
CA LYS A 58 7.86 -15.14 0.37
C LYS A 58 7.82 -13.67 0.79
N CYS A 59 8.75 -12.85 0.31
CA CYS A 59 8.79 -11.42 0.60
C CYS A 59 7.54 -10.72 0.09
N VAL A 60 7.16 -10.98 -1.16
CA VAL A 60 5.94 -10.42 -1.77
C VAL A 60 4.69 -10.86 -1.02
N ASP A 61 4.52 -12.17 -0.78
CA ASP A 61 3.36 -12.71 -0.06
C ASP A 61 3.25 -12.12 1.36
N LYS A 62 4.37 -12.08 2.09
CA LYS A 62 4.42 -11.51 3.44
C LYS A 62 4.10 -10.03 3.43
N PHE A 63 4.62 -9.26 2.48
CA PHE A 63 4.36 -7.83 2.40
C PHE A 63 2.87 -7.55 2.15
N LEU A 64 2.26 -8.19 1.15
CA LEU A 64 0.86 -7.98 0.80
C LEU A 64 -0.07 -8.32 1.98
N LYS A 65 0.11 -9.49 2.60
CA LYS A 65 -0.65 -9.90 3.79
C LYS A 65 -0.45 -8.96 4.97
N SER A 66 0.77 -8.47 5.17
CA SER A 66 1.06 -7.51 6.23
C SER A 66 0.40 -6.15 5.96
N SER A 67 0.44 -5.67 4.72
CA SER A 67 -0.20 -4.42 4.30
C SER A 67 -1.71 -4.48 4.46
N GLU A 68 -2.36 -5.59 4.07
CA GLU A 68 -3.79 -5.82 4.27
C GLU A 68 -4.15 -5.77 5.76
N ARG A 69 -3.45 -6.56 6.59
CA ARG A 69 -3.70 -6.61 8.03
C ARG A 69 -3.47 -5.26 8.71
N LEU A 70 -2.41 -4.54 8.34
CA LEU A 70 -2.17 -3.18 8.84
C LEU A 70 -3.27 -2.22 8.40
N GLY A 71 -3.76 -2.36 7.17
CA GLY A 71 -4.90 -1.61 6.65
C GLY A 71 -6.15 -1.79 7.50
N GLU A 72 -6.52 -3.04 7.83
CA GLU A 72 -7.66 -3.33 8.70
C GLU A 72 -7.50 -2.68 10.09
N ARG A 73 -6.35 -2.85 10.73
CA ARG A 73 -6.10 -2.27 12.05
C ARG A 73 -6.13 -0.74 12.01
N PHE A 74 -5.62 -0.15 10.94
CA PHE A 74 -5.65 1.29 10.74
C PHE A 74 -7.09 1.81 10.62
N GLN A 75 -7.96 1.13 9.88
CA GLN A 75 -9.37 1.51 9.76
C GLN A 75 -10.09 1.42 11.11
N GLU A 76 -9.85 0.36 11.89
CA GLU A 76 -10.41 0.21 13.24
C GLU A 76 -9.99 1.36 14.17
N GLN A 77 -8.71 1.69 14.20
CA GLN A 77 -8.20 2.79 15.04
C GLN A 77 -8.70 4.15 14.57
N ASN A 78 -8.78 4.37 13.25
CA ASN A 78 -9.30 5.61 12.69
C ASN A 78 -10.78 5.82 13.06
N ALA A 79 -11.59 4.75 13.02
CA ALA A 79 -12.98 4.79 13.48
C ALA A 79 -13.10 5.08 14.99
N GLN A 80 -12.25 4.45 15.82
CA GLN A 80 -12.21 4.72 17.27
C GLN A 80 -11.81 6.17 17.58
N MET A 81 -10.82 6.73 16.88
CA MET A 81 -10.43 8.14 17.03
C MET A 81 -11.54 9.10 16.62
N ALA A 82 -12.27 8.81 15.54
CA ALA A 82 -13.42 9.62 15.15
C ALA A 82 -14.53 9.62 16.20
N GLN A 83 -14.75 8.48 16.89
CA GLN A 83 -15.72 8.38 17.99
C GLN A 83 -15.23 9.10 19.26
N GLN A 84 -13.94 9.00 19.61
CA GLN A 84 -13.37 9.70 20.77
C GLN A 84 -13.27 11.21 20.56
N GLY A 85 -12.96 11.67 19.35
CA GLY A 85 -13.00 13.09 18.98
C GLY A 85 -14.42 13.69 19.00
N GLY A 86 -15.46 12.86 18.98
CA GLY A 86 -16.86 13.26 19.18
C GLY A 86 -17.29 13.38 20.65
N MET A 87 -16.52 12.83 21.61
CA MET A 87 -16.79 12.93 23.06
C MET A 87 -16.10 14.13 23.74
N MET A 88 -15.23 14.84 23.02
CA MET A 88 -14.56 16.08 23.46
C MET A 88 -15.25 17.32 22.87
N ARG A 89 -16.58 17.27 22.70
CA ARG A 89 -17.37 18.39 22.21
C ARG A 89 -18.70 18.50 22.93
#